data_AF-A0A519QQF3-F1
#
_entry.id   AF-A0A519QQF3-F1
#
_cell.length_a   1.000
_cell.length_b   1.000
_cell.length_c   1.000
_cell.angle_alpha   90.00
_cell.angle_beta   90.00
_cell.angle_gamma   90.00
#
_symmetry.space_group_name_H-M   'P 1'
#
loop_
_entity.id
_entity.type
_entity.pdbx_description
1 polymer ?
#
loop_
_entity_poly.entity_id
_entity_poly.type
_entity_poly.pdbx_seq_one_letter_code
_entity_poly.pdbx_strand_id
1 'polypeptide(L)'
;MDYEKIFSQNKEKIIGRYITLEDIEPLLQKLNNEKELQIIGKSVLEKPIYSYQIGTGKTKILLWSQMHGNESTTTKALIDFLNFLNNKSELANQLLEFFTFYSIPILNPDGAKLYTRENANRVDLNRDSQNLTQPESRILRKIYEEFKPDYCYNLHDQRTIFGVADTGKPATVSFLAPSYNEERTINTERTKSINVIVRMNELLQKYIPGQVGRFDDSFNINCIGDTFQSMGTPTILFEAGHFQDDYEREETRKFIFFALLSLLALQRLLIRVVSFSLIFRCFSNNTQKI
;
A
#
# COMPACT_ATOMS: atom_id res chain seq x y z
N MET A 1 -20.99 -9.15 0.19
CA MET A 1 -20.53 -7.74 0.25
C MET A 1 -20.35 -7.27 -1.16
N ASP A 2 -20.98 -6.16 -1.51
CA ASP A 2 -20.92 -5.59 -2.85
C ASP A 2 -19.79 -4.55 -2.89
N TYR A 3 -18.60 -4.98 -3.34
CA TYR A 3 -17.40 -4.15 -3.36
C TYR A 3 -17.50 -3.00 -4.37
N GLU A 4 -18.14 -3.24 -5.52
CA GLU A 4 -18.35 -2.24 -6.57
C GLU A 4 -19.24 -1.09 -6.06
N LYS A 5 -20.33 -1.41 -5.36
CA LYS A 5 -21.18 -0.41 -4.72
C LYS A 5 -20.44 0.39 -3.66
N ILE A 6 -19.69 -0.29 -2.78
CA ILE A 6 -18.92 0.40 -1.73
C ILE A 6 -17.87 1.33 -2.36
N PHE A 7 -17.13 0.89 -3.36
CA PHE A 7 -16.18 1.74 -4.06
C PHE A 7 -16.86 2.95 -4.70
N SER A 8 -17.93 2.74 -5.46
CA SER A 8 -18.65 3.82 -6.14
C SER A 8 -19.19 4.90 -5.17
N GLN A 9 -19.56 4.51 -3.95
CA GLN A 9 -20.04 5.43 -2.92
C GLN A 9 -18.93 6.23 -2.22
N ASN A 10 -17.69 5.74 -2.24
CA ASN A 10 -16.57 6.33 -1.49
C ASN A 10 -15.46 6.88 -2.38
N LYS A 11 -15.53 6.66 -3.70
CA LYS A 11 -14.56 7.15 -4.68
C LYS A 11 -14.50 8.69 -4.70
N GLU A 12 -13.33 9.25 -4.45
CA GLU A 12 -13.09 10.69 -4.60
C GLU A 12 -12.86 11.13 -6.05
N LYS A 13 -13.11 12.42 -6.30
CA LYS A 13 -13.04 13.05 -7.62
C LYS A 13 -11.62 13.33 -8.14
N ILE A 14 -10.58 12.90 -7.43
CA ILE A 14 -9.19 12.91 -7.93
C ILE A 14 -9.06 11.92 -9.08
N ILE A 15 -8.43 12.32 -10.17
CA ILE A 15 -8.32 11.50 -11.39
C ILE A 15 -6.91 11.56 -11.95
N GLY A 16 -6.55 10.49 -12.65
CA GLY A 16 -5.32 10.42 -13.41
C GLY A 16 -4.07 10.11 -12.60
N ARG A 17 -2.91 10.21 -13.25
CA ARG A 17 -1.64 9.68 -12.73
C ARG A 17 -0.78 10.70 -11.98
N TYR A 18 -1.01 11.98 -12.18
CA TYR A 18 -0.25 13.04 -11.51
C TYR A 18 -1.08 13.57 -10.35
N ILE A 19 -0.71 13.16 -9.13
CA ILE A 19 -1.38 13.57 -7.90
C ILE A 19 -0.32 14.15 -6.97
N THR A 20 -0.53 15.39 -6.56
CA THR A 20 0.35 16.10 -5.63
C THR A 20 -0.33 16.30 -4.29
N LEU A 21 0.41 16.90 -3.36
CA LEU A 21 -0.13 17.25 -2.05
C LEU A 21 -1.33 18.21 -2.18
N GLU A 22 -1.25 19.18 -3.09
CA GLU A 22 -2.29 20.17 -3.33
C GLU A 22 -3.62 19.55 -3.80
N ASP A 23 -3.56 18.41 -4.49
CA ASP A 23 -4.75 17.69 -4.95
C ASP A 23 -5.48 16.98 -3.80
N ILE A 24 -4.74 16.45 -2.82
CA ILE A 24 -5.30 15.61 -1.76
C ILE A 24 -5.53 16.36 -0.44
N GLU A 25 -4.81 17.46 -0.20
CA GLU A 25 -4.90 18.22 1.06
C GLU A 25 -6.34 18.70 1.35
N PRO A 26 -7.12 19.23 0.40
CA PRO A 26 -8.52 19.57 0.65
C PRO A 26 -9.39 18.36 1.06
N LEU A 27 -9.09 17.18 0.52
CA LEU A 27 -9.82 15.94 0.83
C LEU A 27 -9.47 15.45 2.24
N LEU A 28 -8.18 15.50 2.60
CA LEU A 28 -7.72 15.16 3.95
C LEU A 28 -8.32 16.11 5.00
N GLN A 29 -8.37 17.41 4.71
CA GLN A 29 -8.97 18.40 5.62
C GLN A 29 -10.49 18.16 5.77
N LYS A 30 -11.18 17.78 4.69
CA LYS A 30 -12.61 17.40 4.75
C LYS A 30 -12.85 16.17 5.64
N LEU A 31 -11.89 15.25 5.72
CA LEU A 31 -11.97 14.05 6.57
C LEU A 31 -11.62 14.31 8.04
N ASN A 32 -11.05 15.46 8.37
CA ASN A 32 -10.51 15.77 9.69
C ASN A 32 -11.61 16.29 10.65
N ASN A 33 -12.49 15.40 11.10
CA ASN A 33 -13.61 15.77 11.99
C ASN A 33 -13.25 15.68 13.48
N GLU A 34 -12.32 14.82 13.88
CA GLU A 34 -11.95 14.55 15.28
C GLU A 34 -10.41 14.59 15.51
N LYS A 35 -9.69 15.43 14.74
CA LYS A 35 -8.23 15.63 14.81
C LYS A 35 -7.40 14.41 14.41
N GLU A 36 -7.93 13.58 13.51
CA GLU A 36 -7.26 12.42 12.92
C GLU A 36 -6.09 12.83 12.02
N LEU A 37 -6.16 14.03 11.41
CA LEU A 37 -5.14 14.55 10.51
C LEU A 37 -4.08 15.36 11.25
N GLN A 38 -2.80 15.00 11.06
CA GLN A 38 -1.67 15.69 11.67
C GLN A 38 -0.54 15.92 10.67
N ILE A 39 0.22 17.01 10.86
CA ILE A 39 1.50 17.20 10.19
C ILE A 39 2.57 16.52 11.05
N ILE A 40 3.21 15.48 10.52
CA ILE A 40 4.19 14.66 11.25
C ILE A 40 5.65 15.05 10.96
N GLY A 41 5.85 16.00 10.06
CA GLY A 41 7.14 16.53 9.69
C GLY A 41 7.07 17.24 8.36
N LYS A 42 8.24 17.47 7.76
CA LYS A 42 8.35 18.12 6.47
C LYS A 42 9.34 17.39 5.56
N SER A 43 9.14 17.51 4.26
CA SER A 43 10.07 17.05 3.22
C SER A 43 11.33 17.93 3.13
N VAL A 44 12.25 17.57 2.25
CA VAL A 44 13.47 18.36 1.95
C VAL A 44 13.14 19.80 1.55
N LEU A 45 12.09 20.03 0.75
CA LEU A 45 11.64 21.36 0.35
C LEU A 45 10.61 21.97 1.31
N GLU A 46 10.63 21.55 2.58
CA GLU A 46 9.80 22.09 3.66
C GLU A 46 8.27 21.93 3.46
N LYS A 47 7.83 21.01 2.59
CA LYS A 47 6.41 20.71 2.43
C LYS A 47 5.91 19.83 3.57
N PRO A 48 4.68 20.04 4.07
CA PRO A 48 4.18 19.23 5.16
C PRO A 48 3.95 17.79 4.71
N ILE A 49 4.30 16.84 5.57
CA ILE A 49 3.96 15.42 5.43
C ILE A 49 2.84 15.13 6.42
N TYR A 50 1.70 14.70 5.88
CA TYR A 50 0.50 14.43 6.66
C TYR A 50 0.43 12.97 7.08
N SER A 51 -0.07 12.73 8.29
CA SER A 51 -0.64 11.45 8.69
C SER A 51 -2.12 11.57 8.96
N TYR A 52 -2.84 10.46 8.78
CA TYR A 52 -4.24 10.30 9.14
C TYR A 52 -4.39 9.03 9.99
N GLN A 53 -4.76 9.19 11.26
CA GLN A 53 -4.91 8.08 12.20
C GLN A 53 -6.37 7.94 12.65
N ILE A 54 -6.96 6.75 12.45
CA ILE A 54 -8.36 6.48 12.80
C ILE A 54 -8.54 5.05 13.32
N GLY A 55 -9.51 4.87 14.23
CA GLY A 55 -9.84 3.58 14.83
C GLY A 55 -9.27 3.42 16.24
N THR A 56 -9.81 2.44 16.95
CA THR A 56 -9.50 2.15 18.37
C THR A 56 -9.14 0.69 18.59
N GLY A 57 -9.17 -0.12 17.54
CA GLY A 57 -8.94 -1.54 17.63
C GLY A 57 -7.49 -1.92 17.91
N LYS A 58 -7.32 -3.11 18.50
CA LYS A 58 -6.03 -3.57 19.02
C LYS A 58 -5.00 -3.84 17.93
N THR A 59 -5.44 -4.22 16.73
CA THR A 59 -4.52 -4.53 15.63
C THR A 59 -4.16 -3.26 14.88
N LYS A 60 -2.87 -2.92 14.89
CA LYS A 60 -2.35 -1.69 14.32
C LYS A 60 -1.84 -1.91 12.91
N ILE A 61 -2.29 -1.09 11.96
CA ILE A 61 -1.88 -1.17 10.56
C ILE A 61 -1.27 0.18 10.14
N LEU A 62 0.00 0.17 9.76
CA LEU A 62 0.68 1.31 9.16
C LEU A 62 0.59 1.21 7.63
N LEU A 63 0.08 2.25 6.98
CA LEU A 63 -0.01 2.35 5.52
C LEU A 63 0.73 3.59 5.05
N TRP A 64 1.52 3.48 4.00
CA TRP A 64 2.11 4.65 3.36
C TRP A 64 2.10 4.48 1.84
N SER A 65 1.86 5.58 1.15
CA SER A 65 1.87 5.66 -0.31
C SER A 65 2.77 6.77 -0.82
N GLN A 66 3.07 6.70 -2.11
CA GLN A 66 3.78 7.74 -2.85
C GLN A 66 5.12 8.13 -2.22
N MET A 67 5.84 7.14 -1.68
CA MET A 67 7.25 7.31 -1.32
C MET A 67 8.11 7.52 -2.56
N HIS A 68 7.69 6.93 -3.68
CA HIS A 68 8.05 7.39 -5.00
C HIS A 68 6.99 8.36 -5.50
N GLY A 69 7.41 9.56 -5.85
CA GLY A 69 6.50 10.66 -6.17
C GLY A 69 5.60 10.43 -7.39
N ASN A 70 6.06 9.63 -8.35
CA ASN A 70 5.35 9.32 -9.58
C ASN A 70 4.40 8.10 -9.48
N GLU A 71 4.18 7.56 -8.28
CA GLU A 71 3.41 6.35 -8.01
C GLU A 71 2.14 6.68 -7.20
N SER A 72 1.12 7.22 -7.88
CA SER A 72 -0.06 7.82 -7.23
C SER A 72 -1.31 6.95 -7.20
N THR A 73 -1.32 5.81 -7.90
CA THR A 73 -2.54 5.01 -8.06
C THR A 73 -3.03 4.48 -6.71
N THR A 74 -2.10 4.02 -5.88
CA THR A 74 -2.42 3.54 -4.54
C THR A 74 -2.77 4.67 -3.57
N THR A 75 -2.22 5.87 -3.74
CA THR A 75 -2.64 7.07 -3.00
C THR A 75 -4.12 7.34 -3.21
N LYS A 76 -4.57 7.32 -4.47
CA LYS A 76 -5.99 7.54 -4.79
C LYS A 76 -6.88 6.49 -4.11
N ALA A 77 -6.48 5.22 -4.16
CA ALA A 77 -7.22 4.13 -3.51
C ALA A 77 -7.21 4.23 -1.98
N LEU A 78 -6.11 4.72 -1.38
CA LEU A 78 -6.01 4.98 0.05
C LEU A 78 -6.96 6.10 0.49
N ILE A 79 -7.07 7.19 -0.27
CA ILE A 79 -8.05 8.25 0.01
C ILE A 79 -9.48 7.71 -0.06
N ASP A 80 -9.82 6.90 -1.05
CA ASP A 80 -11.14 6.25 -1.13
C ASP A 80 -11.41 5.35 0.08
N PHE A 81 -10.37 4.64 0.55
CA PHE A 81 -10.46 3.80 1.74
C PHE A 81 -10.67 4.62 3.02
N LEU A 82 -9.96 5.74 3.17
CA LEU A 82 -10.17 6.66 4.30
C LEU A 82 -11.58 7.26 4.28
N ASN A 83 -12.10 7.61 3.11
CA ASN A 83 -13.50 8.00 2.92
C ASN A 83 -14.48 6.93 3.41
N PHE A 84 -14.24 5.69 3.01
CA PHE A 84 -15.04 4.55 3.45
C PHE A 84 -15.00 4.38 4.97
N LEU A 85 -13.83 4.47 5.60
CA LEU A 85 -13.70 4.39 7.06
C LEU A 85 -14.47 5.51 7.78
N ASN A 86 -14.64 6.67 7.15
CA ASN A 86 -15.33 7.83 7.71
C ASN A 86 -16.84 7.88 7.43
N ASN A 87 -17.39 6.97 6.62
CA ASN A 87 -18.79 7.06 6.20
C ASN A 87 -19.82 6.59 7.25
N LYS A 88 -19.36 6.21 8.45
CA LYS A 88 -20.17 5.77 9.59
C LYS A 88 -21.06 4.55 9.33
N SER A 89 -20.80 3.81 8.24
CA SER A 89 -21.47 2.53 8.00
C SER A 89 -21.12 1.53 9.10
N GLU A 90 -22.02 0.58 9.37
CA GLU A 90 -21.78 -0.50 10.33
C GLU A 90 -20.46 -1.23 10.04
N LEU A 91 -20.16 -1.43 8.76
CA LEU A 91 -18.94 -2.10 8.31
C LEU A 91 -17.67 -1.29 8.60
N ALA A 92 -17.71 0.03 8.39
CA ALA A 92 -16.60 0.91 8.73
C ALA A 92 -16.37 0.92 10.25
N ASN A 93 -17.43 1.06 11.05
CA ASN A 93 -17.33 1.03 12.51
C ASN A 93 -16.76 -0.30 13.02
N GLN A 94 -17.22 -1.43 12.47
CA GLN A 94 -16.63 -2.73 12.77
C GLN A 94 -15.13 -2.75 12.47
N LEU A 95 -14.67 -2.26 11.33
CA LEU A 95 -13.21 -2.19 11.08
C LEU A 95 -12.48 -1.36 12.11
N LEU A 96 -13.02 -0.19 12.46
CA LEU A 96 -12.40 0.73 13.40
C LEU A 96 -12.37 0.19 14.84
N GLU A 97 -13.27 -0.73 15.20
CA GLU A 97 -13.24 -1.45 16.48
C GLU A 97 -12.18 -2.55 16.53
N PHE A 98 -11.83 -3.14 15.39
CA PHE A 98 -10.82 -4.21 15.30
C PHE A 98 -9.42 -3.68 14.98
N PHE A 99 -9.34 -2.61 14.20
CA PHE A 99 -8.09 -2.05 13.72
C PHE A 99 -7.91 -0.59 14.12
N THR A 100 -6.66 -0.22 14.37
CA THR A 100 -6.21 1.18 14.34
C THR A 100 -5.35 1.37 13.09
N PHE A 101 -5.76 2.29 12.23
CA PHE A 101 -5.05 2.60 10.99
C PHE A 101 -4.22 3.87 11.19
N TYR A 102 -2.95 3.82 10.78
CA TYR A 102 -2.07 4.98 10.69
C TYR A 102 -1.63 5.11 9.24
N SER A 103 -2.13 6.13 8.55
CA SER A 103 -1.89 6.31 7.10
C SER A 103 -1.01 7.52 6.85
N ILE A 104 -0.04 7.40 5.93
CA ILE A 104 0.76 8.50 5.39
C ILE A 104 0.44 8.59 3.89
N PRO A 105 -0.52 9.43 3.46
CA PRO A 105 -1.00 9.44 2.08
C PRO A 105 0.06 9.82 1.04
N ILE A 106 0.97 10.75 1.36
CA ILE A 106 2.10 11.09 0.50
C ILE A 106 3.34 11.22 1.38
N LEU A 107 4.23 10.23 1.32
CA LEU A 107 5.50 10.30 2.05
C LEU A 107 6.52 11.24 1.38
N ASN A 108 6.52 11.32 0.05
CA ASN A 108 7.43 12.14 -0.74
C ASN A 108 6.68 13.24 -1.51
N PRO A 109 6.23 14.33 -0.85
CA PRO A 109 5.49 15.41 -1.50
C PRO A 109 6.35 16.26 -2.45
N ASP A 110 7.68 16.16 -2.34
CA ASP A 110 8.60 16.80 -3.26
C ASP A 110 8.66 16.07 -4.60
N GLY A 111 8.93 14.76 -4.54
CA GLY A 111 8.89 13.90 -5.72
C GLY A 111 7.51 13.88 -6.36
N ALA A 112 6.44 13.92 -5.55
CA ALA A 112 5.07 14.01 -6.04
C ALA A 112 4.87 15.21 -6.97
N LYS A 113 5.33 16.39 -6.54
CA LYS A 113 5.23 17.64 -7.31
C LYS A 113 6.11 17.65 -8.55
N LEU A 114 7.25 16.99 -8.51
CA LEU A 114 8.16 16.89 -9.65
C LEU A 114 7.84 15.71 -10.57
N TYR A 115 6.87 14.87 -10.18
CA TYR A 115 6.58 13.59 -10.80
C TYR A 115 7.82 12.69 -10.97
N THR A 116 8.66 12.66 -9.94
CA THR A 116 9.88 11.86 -9.90
C THR A 116 9.75 10.70 -8.93
N ARG A 117 10.49 9.64 -9.21
CA ARG A 117 10.65 8.52 -8.27
C ARG A 117 11.34 8.96 -6.98
N GLU A 118 12.43 9.70 -7.12
CA GLU A 118 13.27 10.12 -6.00
C GLU A 118 12.70 11.36 -5.29
N ASN A 119 13.19 11.67 -4.09
CA ASN A 119 12.88 12.93 -3.40
C ASN A 119 13.67 14.11 -4.01
N ALA A 120 13.56 15.31 -3.42
CA ALA A 120 14.23 16.51 -3.93
C ALA A 120 15.77 16.41 -4.00
N ASN A 121 16.38 15.56 -3.17
CA ASN A 121 17.82 15.30 -3.17
C ASN A 121 18.24 14.20 -4.15
N ARG A 122 17.33 13.71 -5.00
CA ARG A 122 17.57 12.57 -5.92
C ARG A 122 17.92 11.28 -5.17
N VAL A 123 17.35 11.11 -3.98
CA VAL A 123 17.47 9.86 -3.21
C VAL A 123 16.20 9.04 -3.37
N ASP A 124 16.38 7.76 -3.73
CA ASP A 124 15.33 6.76 -3.66
C ASP A 124 15.08 6.42 -2.19
N LEU A 125 13.94 6.88 -1.66
CA LEU A 125 13.56 6.64 -0.26
C LEU A 125 13.45 5.13 0.06
N ASN A 126 13.12 4.30 -0.93
CA ASN A 126 13.08 2.84 -0.81
C ASN A 126 14.48 2.21 -0.93
N ARG A 127 15.55 2.99 -0.79
CA ARG A 127 16.93 2.53 -0.62
C ARG A 127 17.63 3.20 0.57
N ASP A 128 16.90 3.97 1.39
CA ASP A 128 17.44 4.78 2.48
C ASP A 128 16.99 4.29 3.88
N SER A 129 16.50 3.05 3.99
CA SER A 129 15.89 2.53 5.24
C SER A 129 16.89 2.29 6.38
N GLN A 130 18.18 2.12 6.04
CA GLN A 130 19.27 1.87 6.99
C GLN A 130 19.97 3.17 7.38
N ASN A 131 20.36 3.98 6.38
CA ASN A 131 21.14 5.21 6.62
C ASN A 131 20.26 6.38 7.07
N LEU A 132 18.97 6.38 6.72
CA LEU A 132 18.00 7.40 7.12
C LEU A 132 18.49 8.84 6.83
N THR A 133 19.12 9.01 5.67
CA THR A 133 19.74 10.28 5.28
C THR A 133 18.71 11.36 5.00
N GLN A 134 17.50 10.97 4.57
CA GLN A 134 16.44 11.90 4.18
C GLN A 134 15.45 12.20 5.32
N PRO A 135 14.88 13.41 5.40
CA PRO A 135 13.86 13.74 6.40
C PRO A 135 12.64 12.83 6.27
N GLU A 136 12.21 12.50 5.05
CA GLU A 136 11.08 11.60 4.79
C GLU A 136 11.34 10.19 5.35
N SER A 137 12.54 9.64 5.14
CA SER A 137 12.95 8.34 5.68
C SER A 137 12.92 8.32 7.22
N ARG A 138 13.44 9.39 7.85
CA ARG A 138 13.43 9.53 9.32
C ARG A 138 12.01 9.65 9.87
N ILE A 139 11.13 10.36 9.19
CA ILE A 139 9.72 10.49 9.57
C ILE A 139 9.04 9.12 9.57
N LEU A 140 9.17 8.35 8.48
CA LEU A 140 8.56 7.01 8.42
C LEU A 140 9.13 6.08 9.50
N ARG A 141 10.46 6.07 9.70
CA ARG A 141 11.13 5.30 10.75
C ARG A 141 10.57 5.64 12.13
N LYS A 142 10.48 6.93 12.46
CA LYS A 142 9.96 7.41 13.75
C LYS A 142 8.52 6.93 13.97
N ILE A 143 7.65 7.12 12.97
CA ILE A 143 6.26 6.66 13.07
C ILE A 143 6.18 5.16 13.28
N TYR A 144 6.97 4.36 12.55
CA TYR A 144 7.02 2.92 12.73
C TYR A 144 7.41 2.53 14.18
N GLU A 145 8.44 3.16 14.74
CA GLU A 145 8.94 2.87 16.09
C GLU A 145 7.99 3.32 17.21
N GLU A 146 7.32 4.47 17.02
CA GLU A 146 6.36 5.01 17.99
C GLU A 146 5.02 4.29 17.93
N PHE A 147 4.48 4.07 16.73
CA PHE A 147 3.18 3.45 16.53
C PHE A 147 3.20 1.95 16.85
N LYS A 148 4.33 1.27 16.55
CA LYS A 148 4.55 -0.17 16.70
C LYS A 148 3.47 -1.00 15.99
N PRO A 149 3.42 -0.95 14.64
CA PRO A 149 2.39 -1.63 13.87
C PRO A 149 2.49 -3.17 13.96
N ASP A 150 1.35 -3.83 13.93
CA ASP A 150 1.24 -5.28 13.74
C ASP A 150 1.37 -5.68 12.27
N TYR A 151 0.98 -4.77 11.35
CA TYR A 151 1.11 -4.93 9.90
C TYR A 151 1.53 -3.63 9.22
N CYS A 152 2.32 -3.75 8.17
CA CYS A 152 2.78 -2.64 7.33
C CYS A 152 2.33 -2.84 5.88
N TYR A 153 1.61 -1.88 5.30
CA TYR A 153 1.20 -1.88 3.90
C TYR A 153 2.01 -0.84 3.14
N ASN A 154 2.91 -1.32 2.31
CA ASN A 154 3.74 -0.51 1.44
C ASN A 154 3.04 -0.35 0.08
N LEU A 155 2.61 0.86 -0.25
CA LEU A 155 1.73 1.11 -1.39
C LEU A 155 2.48 1.78 -2.55
N HIS A 156 2.69 1.01 -3.63
CA HIS A 156 3.47 1.40 -4.81
C HIS A 156 2.71 1.24 -6.12
N ASP A 157 3.29 1.78 -7.19
CA ASP A 157 2.90 1.51 -8.56
C ASP A 157 4.01 0.76 -9.30
N GLN A 158 3.62 -0.15 -10.19
CA GLN A 158 4.55 -0.82 -11.10
C GLN A 158 4.45 -0.29 -12.54
N ARG A 159 5.46 -0.63 -13.35
CA ARG A 159 5.49 -0.26 -14.78
C ARG A 159 4.40 -1.01 -15.57
N THR A 160 3.97 -0.44 -16.70
CA THR A 160 2.91 -0.97 -17.56
C THR A 160 3.30 -2.22 -18.36
N ILE A 161 4.59 -2.57 -18.40
CA ILE A 161 5.14 -3.66 -19.21
C ILE A 161 5.00 -5.05 -18.59
N PHE A 162 4.44 -5.15 -17.38
CA PHE A 162 4.36 -6.41 -16.65
C PHE A 162 3.07 -7.17 -16.95
N GLY A 163 3.23 -8.44 -17.34
CA GLY A 163 2.13 -9.39 -17.57
C GLY A 163 2.21 -10.59 -16.62
N VAL A 164 1.07 -11.23 -16.34
CA VAL A 164 1.02 -12.40 -15.45
C VAL A 164 1.37 -13.67 -16.24
N ALA A 165 2.64 -14.05 -16.23
CA ALA A 165 3.14 -15.28 -16.85
C ALA A 165 2.57 -15.49 -18.28
N ASP A 166 2.15 -16.72 -18.59
CA ASP A 166 1.62 -17.09 -19.91
C ASP A 166 0.14 -16.72 -20.13
N THR A 167 -0.47 -15.92 -19.24
CA THR A 167 -1.90 -15.58 -19.39
C THR A 167 -2.17 -14.60 -20.53
N GLY A 168 -1.14 -13.88 -21.00
CA GLY A 168 -1.27 -12.79 -21.94
C GLY A 168 -2.00 -11.56 -21.38
N LYS A 169 -2.26 -11.53 -20.06
CA LYS A 169 -2.94 -10.43 -19.36
C LYS A 169 -1.94 -9.55 -18.61
N PRO A 170 -2.20 -8.24 -18.48
CA PRO A 170 -1.39 -7.36 -17.65
C PRO A 170 -1.47 -7.79 -16.19
N ALA A 171 -0.41 -7.55 -15.45
CA ALA A 171 -0.44 -7.61 -13.99
C ALA A 171 -1.08 -6.32 -13.48
N THR A 172 -2.40 -6.31 -13.36
CA THR A 172 -3.17 -5.16 -12.87
C THR A 172 -2.84 -4.85 -11.42
N VAL A 173 -2.70 -5.88 -10.59
CA VAL A 173 -2.23 -5.76 -9.21
C VAL A 173 -1.16 -6.79 -8.98
N SER A 174 -0.05 -6.44 -8.34
CA SER A 174 0.90 -7.42 -7.80
C SER A 174 1.07 -7.25 -6.31
N PHE A 175 1.39 -8.36 -5.65
CA PHE A 175 1.73 -8.37 -4.23
C PHE A 175 3.09 -8.99 -3.98
N LEU A 176 3.69 -8.61 -2.85
CA LEU A 176 4.86 -9.28 -2.31
C LEU A 176 4.80 -9.31 -0.78
N ALA A 177 5.09 -10.47 -0.21
CA ALA A 177 5.54 -10.60 1.16
C ALA A 177 7.07 -10.46 1.15
N PRO A 178 7.64 -9.31 1.56
CA PRO A 178 9.06 -9.03 1.47
C PRO A 178 9.91 -10.14 2.09
N SER A 179 11.12 -10.31 1.59
CA SER A 179 12.08 -11.23 2.19
C SER A 179 12.69 -10.58 3.43
N TYR A 180 12.98 -11.37 4.45
CA TYR A 180 13.61 -10.87 5.68
C TYR A 180 15.11 -11.19 5.77
N ASN A 181 15.61 -12.02 4.86
CA ASN A 181 17.00 -12.42 4.72
C ASN A 181 17.33 -12.80 3.27
N GLU A 182 18.63 -12.95 2.97
CA GLU A 182 19.16 -13.30 1.64
C GLU A 182 18.64 -14.64 1.13
N GLU A 183 18.44 -15.61 2.03
CA GLU A 183 17.93 -16.95 1.71
C GLU A 183 16.44 -16.96 1.36
N ARG A 184 15.74 -15.83 1.52
CA ARG A 184 14.29 -15.69 1.25
C ARG A 184 13.48 -16.76 1.97
N THR A 185 13.86 -17.05 3.20
CA THR A 185 13.18 -18.05 4.04
C THR A 185 11.78 -17.55 4.45
N ILE A 186 10.94 -18.45 4.92
CA ILE A 186 9.58 -18.15 5.37
C ILE A 186 9.51 -18.37 6.89
N ASN A 187 9.52 -17.28 7.64
CA ASN A 187 9.27 -17.29 9.09
C ASN A 187 7.79 -17.01 9.40
N THR A 188 7.45 -16.94 10.68
CA THR A 188 6.09 -16.68 11.17
C THR A 188 5.54 -15.35 10.63
N GLU A 189 6.36 -14.31 10.60
CA GLU A 189 5.98 -12.95 10.22
C GLU A 189 5.71 -12.87 8.72
N ARG A 190 6.57 -13.49 7.91
CA ARG A 190 6.37 -13.54 6.45
C ARG A 190 5.18 -14.44 6.10
N THR A 191 4.93 -15.50 6.88
CA THR A 191 3.71 -16.33 6.77
C THR A 191 2.44 -15.51 6.99
N LYS A 192 2.43 -14.59 7.97
CA LYS A 192 1.29 -13.67 8.18
C LYS A 192 1.05 -12.79 6.94
N SER A 193 2.11 -12.17 6.39
CA SER A 193 2.00 -11.38 5.15
C SER A 193 1.46 -12.20 3.97
N ILE A 194 1.98 -13.42 3.80
CA ILE A 194 1.52 -14.37 2.78
C ILE A 194 0.03 -14.65 2.92
N ASN A 195 -0.44 -14.96 4.12
CA ASN A 195 -1.86 -15.28 4.36
C ASN A 195 -2.78 -14.10 4.01
N VAL A 196 -2.37 -12.87 4.32
CA VAL A 196 -3.09 -11.66 3.91
C VAL A 196 -3.17 -11.55 2.39
N ILE A 197 -2.04 -11.73 1.70
CA ILE A 197 -1.97 -11.68 0.23
C ILE A 197 -2.85 -12.75 -0.44
N VAL A 198 -2.88 -13.97 0.11
CA VAL A 198 -3.75 -15.05 -0.39
C VAL A 198 -5.21 -14.62 -0.38
N ARG A 199 -5.67 -13.97 0.69
CA ARG A 199 -7.06 -13.48 0.78
C ARG A 199 -7.36 -12.36 -0.21
N MET A 200 -6.42 -11.41 -0.35
CA MET A 200 -6.53 -10.36 -1.36
C MET A 200 -6.65 -10.97 -2.76
N ASN A 201 -5.81 -11.96 -3.08
CA ASN A 201 -5.85 -12.64 -4.37
C ASN A 201 -7.16 -13.40 -4.57
N GLU A 202 -7.62 -14.20 -3.60
CA GLU A 202 -8.91 -14.91 -3.67
C GLU A 202 -10.09 -13.96 -3.96
N LEU A 203 -10.06 -12.75 -3.40
CA LEU A 203 -11.05 -11.71 -3.70
C LEU A 203 -10.87 -11.19 -5.14
N LEU A 204 -9.66 -10.75 -5.49
CA LEU A 204 -9.39 -10.11 -6.78
C LEU A 204 -9.58 -11.05 -7.97
N GLN A 205 -9.32 -12.35 -7.83
CA GLN A 205 -9.58 -13.33 -8.90
C GLN A 205 -11.05 -13.40 -9.32
N LYS A 206 -11.99 -12.93 -8.48
CA LYS A 206 -13.42 -12.85 -8.84
C LYS A 206 -13.73 -11.70 -9.80
N TYR A 207 -12.86 -10.69 -9.88
CA TYR A 207 -13.05 -9.49 -10.70
C TYR A 207 -12.03 -9.39 -11.84
N ILE A 208 -10.78 -9.76 -11.58
CA ILE A 208 -9.66 -9.69 -12.51
C ILE A 208 -8.93 -11.05 -12.62
N PRO A 209 -9.61 -12.12 -13.04
CA PRO A 209 -9.04 -13.46 -13.10
C PRO A 209 -7.77 -13.51 -13.97
N GLY A 210 -6.68 -13.97 -13.38
CA GLY A 210 -5.37 -14.07 -14.03
C GLY A 210 -4.63 -12.75 -14.19
N GLN A 211 -5.03 -11.66 -13.51
CA GLN A 211 -4.34 -10.35 -13.58
C GLN A 211 -3.69 -9.94 -12.25
N VAL A 212 -3.58 -10.88 -11.30
CA VAL A 212 -2.88 -10.68 -10.04
C VAL A 212 -1.52 -11.38 -10.09
N GLY A 213 -0.44 -10.61 -9.96
CA GLY A 213 0.95 -11.09 -10.00
C GLY A 213 1.61 -11.23 -8.62
N ARG A 214 2.75 -11.94 -8.59
CA ARG A 214 3.70 -11.89 -7.46
C ARG A 214 4.91 -11.06 -7.87
N PHE A 215 5.27 -10.09 -7.05
CA PHE A 215 6.44 -9.25 -7.27
C PHE A 215 7.76 -9.96 -6.90
N ASP A 216 8.89 -9.53 -7.48
CA ASP A 216 10.20 -10.13 -7.22
C ASP A 216 10.59 -10.02 -5.74
N ASP A 217 11.04 -11.13 -5.16
CA ASP A 217 11.32 -11.24 -3.74
C ASP A 217 12.82 -11.20 -3.39
N SER A 218 13.68 -10.73 -4.31
CA SER A 218 15.12 -10.61 -4.08
C SER A 218 15.45 -9.72 -2.90
N PHE A 219 16.11 -10.24 -1.86
CA PHE A 219 16.36 -9.47 -0.65
C PHE A 219 17.27 -8.25 -0.87
N ASN A 220 16.91 -7.13 -0.27
CA ASN A 220 17.72 -5.92 -0.17
C ASN A 220 17.33 -5.18 1.12
N ILE A 221 18.20 -5.25 2.13
CA ILE A 221 17.98 -4.63 3.44
C ILE A 221 17.85 -3.10 3.39
N ASN A 222 18.24 -2.45 2.29
CA ASN A 222 18.04 -1.00 2.11
C ASN A 222 16.61 -0.65 1.69
N CYS A 223 15.82 -1.63 1.25
CA CYS A 223 14.40 -1.44 0.97
C CYS A 223 13.58 -1.41 2.26
N ILE A 224 12.61 -0.50 2.34
CA ILE A 224 11.80 -0.32 3.55
C ILE A 224 10.98 -1.58 3.85
N GLY A 225 10.40 -2.18 2.81
CA GLY A 225 9.61 -3.40 2.96
C GLY A 225 10.39 -4.56 3.57
N ASP A 226 11.59 -4.83 3.04
CA ASP A 226 12.49 -5.87 3.57
C ASP A 226 12.97 -5.50 4.98
N THR A 227 13.27 -4.23 5.23
CA THR A 227 13.71 -3.76 6.56
C THR A 227 12.67 -4.02 7.65
N PHE A 228 11.43 -3.60 7.44
CA PHE A 228 10.36 -3.81 8.43
C PHE A 228 10.03 -5.29 8.60
N GLN A 229 10.12 -6.08 7.52
CA GLN A 229 9.99 -7.53 7.60
C GLN A 229 11.12 -8.17 8.42
N SER A 230 12.38 -7.76 8.22
CA SER A 230 13.56 -8.20 9.01
C SER A 230 13.48 -7.78 10.47
N MET A 231 12.80 -6.66 10.77
CA MET A 231 12.54 -6.21 12.13
C MET A 231 11.37 -6.94 12.81
N GLY A 232 10.73 -7.89 12.12
CA GLY A 232 9.70 -8.74 12.69
C GLY A 232 8.26 -8.22 12.53
N THR A 233 8.02 -7.20 11.70
CA THR A 233 6.66 -6.74 11.39
C THR A 233 6.21 -7.28 10.03
N PRO A 234 5.12 -8.08 9.97
CA PRO A 234 4.49 -8.49 8.73
C PRO A 234 4.24 -7.32 7.78
N THR A 235 4.96 -7.31 6.66
CA THR A 235 4.87 -6.25 5.66
C THR A 235 4.30 -6.82 4.35
N ILE A 236 3.43 -6.06 3.70
CA ILE A 236 2.82 -6.39 2.41
C ILE A 236 3.11 -5.25 1.45
N LEU A 237 3.75 -5.57 0.33
CA LEU A 237 3.92 -4.66 -0.80
C LEU A 237 2.73 -4.80 -1.75
N PHE A 238 2.15 -3.65 -2.11
CA PHE A 238 1.14 -3.50 -3.17
C PHE A 238 1.79 -2.82 -4.35
N GLU A 239 1.58 -3.37 -5.55
CA GLU A 239 2.06 -2.80 -6.79
C GLU A 239 0.88 -2.60 -7.74
N ALA A 240 0.48 -1.33 -7.92
CA ALA A 240 -0.57 -0.94 -8.86
C ALA A 240 -0.02 -0.93 -10.28
N GLY A 241 -0.44 -1.91 -11.08
CA GLY A 241 -0.07 -2.03 -12.48
C GLY A 241 -1.09 -1.40 -13.40
N HIS A 242 -1.32 -2.05 -14.53
CA HIS A 242 -2.20 -1.53 -15.58
C HIS A 242 -3.38 -2.46 -15.82
N PHE A 243 -4.52 -1.87 -16.16
CA PHE A 243 -5.69 -2.56 -16.67
C PHE A 243 -5.87 -2.19 -18.14
N GLN A 244 -6.50 -3.07 -18.93
CA GLN A 244 -6.69 -2.85 -20.37
C GLN A 244 -7.43 -1.53 -20.61
N ASP A 245 -6.91 -0.71 -21.53
CA ASP A 245 -7.47 0.59 -21.92
C ASP A 245 -7.63 1.60 -20.74
N ASP A 246 -6.93 1.38 -19.63
CA ASP A 246 -7.00 2.20 -18.41
C ASP A 246 -5.70 2.98 -18.18
N TYR A 247 -5.39 3.89 -19.11
CA TYR A 247 -4.14 4.68 -19.04
C TYR A 247 -4.06 5.48 -17.72
N GLU A 248 -5.18 6.03 -17.26
CA GLU A 248 -5.26 6.83 -16.03
C GLU A 248 -5.27 6.01 -14.73
N ARG A 249 -5.28 4.68 -14.84
CA ARG A 249 -5.24 3.72 -13.72
C ARG A 249 -6.43 3.83 -12.76
N GLU A 250 -7.61 4.13 -13.29
CA GLU A 250 -8.84 4.24 -12.50
C GLU A 250 -9.46 2.87 -12.18
N GLU A 251 -9.34 1.89 -13.07
CA GLU A 251 -9.72 0.50 -12.79
C GLU A 251 -8.69 -0.15 -11.87
N THR A 252 -7.40 0.07 -12.08
CA THR A 252 -6.37 -0.41 -11.13
C THR A 252 -6.62 0.14 -9.72
N ARG A 253 -6.90 1.45 -9.58
CA ARG A 253 -7.27 2.10 -8.30
C ARG A 253 -8.41 1.37 -7.60
N LYS A 254 -9.46 1.00 -8.33
CA LYS A 254 -10.60 0.24 -7.80
C LYS A 254 -10.16 -1.10 -7.21
N PHE A 255 -9.30 -1.84 -7.90
CA PHE A 255 -8.83 -3.14 -7.41
C PHE A 255 -7.87 -3.02 -6.22
N ILE A 256 -7.07 -1.95 -6.13
CA ILE A 256 -6.32 -1.64 -4.91
C ILE A 256 -7.27 -1.37 -3.75
N PHE A 257 -8.34 -0.59 -3.96
CA PHE A 257 -9.36 -0.35 -2.94
C PHE A 257 -10.04 -1.67 -2.49
N PHE A 258 -10.37 -2.58 -3.41
CA PHE A 258 -10.90 -3.90 -3.06
C PHE A 258 -9.91 -4.71 -2.21
N ALA A 259 -8.62 -4.66 -2.55
CA ALA A 259 -7.58 -5.34 -1.79
C ALA A 259 -7.45 -4.76 -0.37
N LEU A 260 -7.47 -3.43 -0.20
CA LEU A 260 -7.48 -2.79 1.12
C LEU A 260 -8.72 -3.21 1.94
N LEU A 261 -9.88 -3.24 1.29
CA LEU A 261 -11.14 -3.62 1.94
C LEU A 261 -11.20 -5.11 2.30
N SER A 262 -10.37 -5.97 1.69
CA SER A 262 -10.30 -7.41 2.00
C SER A 262 -9.84 -7.71 3.44
N LEU A 263 -9.24 -6.74 4.14
CA LEU A 263 -8.97 -6.78 5.58
C LEU A 263 -10.20 -7.21 6.40
N LEU A 264 -11.40 -6.90 5.93
CA LEU A 264 -12.67 -7.32 6.51
C LEU A 264 -12.82 -8.85 6.62
N ALA A 265 -12.25 -9.59 5.67
CA ALA A 265 -12.27 -11.05 5.71
C ALA A 265 -11.42 -11.62 6.85
N LEU A 266 -10.48 -10.85 7.42
CA LEU A 266 -9.64 -11.25 8.55
C LEU A 266 -10.41 -11.33 9.87
N GLN A 267 -11.52 -10.59 10.03
CA GLN A 267 -12.33 -10.62 11.25
C GLN A 267 -12.99 -11.99 11.50
N ARG A 268 -13.11 -12.85 10.47
CA ARG A 268 -14.02 -14.00 10.51
C ARG A 268 -13.41 -15.40 10.61
N LEU A 269 -12.09 -15.64 10.63
CA LEU A 269 -11.59 -17.02 10.86
C LEU A 269 -10.14 -17.14 11.36
N LEU A 270 -10.01 -18.06 12.32
CA LEU A 270 -8.82 -18.80 12.73
C LEU A 270 -7.83 -19.06 11.57
N ILE A 271 -6.56 -18.86 11.89
CA ILE A 271 -5.37 -19.13 11.06
C ILE A 271 -5.52 -20.51 10.37
N ARG A 272 -5.73 -20.51 9.05
CA ARG A 272 -5.44 -21.67 8.20
C ARG A 272 -4.25 -21.34 7.33
N VAL A 273 -3.14 -22.01 7.59
CA VAL A 273 -1.91 -21.94 6.78
C VAL A 273 -2.21 -22.59 5.43
N VAL A 274 -2.14 -21.82 4.34
CA VAL A 274 -2.18 -22.35 2.97
C VAL A 274 -0.83 -22.09 2.31
N SER A 275 -0.27 -23.10 1.66
CA SER A 275 1.06 -23.07 1.03
C SER A 275 1.15 -22.00 -0.08
N PHE A 276 2.15 -21.11 0.04
CA PHE A 276 2.41 -19.99 -0.87
C PHE A 276 2.80 -20.41 -2.31
N SER A 277 3.41 -21.59 -2.48
CA SER A 277 3.94 -22.06 -3.76
C SER A 277 2.86 -22.51 -4.75
N LEU A 278 1.62 -22.75 -4.30
CA LEU A 278 0.51 -23.15 -5.18
C LEU A 278 -0.34 -21.98 -5.70
N ILE A 279 -0.16 -20.75 -5.20
CA ILE A 279 -1.15 -19.68 -5.39
C ILE A 279 -0.71 -18.62 -6.41
N PHE A 280 0.59 -18.44 -6.66
CA PHE A 280 1.10 -17.40 -7.56
C PHE A 280 2.03 -17.94 -8.64
N ARG A 281 1.78 -17.52 -9.89
CA ARG A 281 2.72 -17.67 -11.01
C ARG A 281 3.62 -16.43 -11.05
N CYS A 282 4.94 -16.62 -11.09
CA CYS A 282 5.90 -15.53 -11.25
C CYS A 282 5.81 -14.90 -12.66
N PHE A 283 6.27 -13.66 -12.80
CA PHE A 283 6.31 -12.94 -14.07
C PHE A 283 7.04 -13.71 -15.19
N SER A 284 6.58 -13.53 -16.43
CA SER A 284 7.37 -13.77 -17.62
C SER A 284 8.20 -12.51 -17.94
N ASN A 285 9.23 -12.25 -17.12
CA ASN A 285 10.41 -11.41 -17.40
C ASN A 285 11.12 -11.09 -16.06
N ASN A 286 12.43 -11.34 -15.99
CA ASN A 286 13.25 -11.09 -14.80
C ASN A 286 13.20 -9.60 -14.41
N THR A 287 12.65 -9.30 -13.23
CA THR A 287 12.60 -7.93 -12.68
C THR A 287 13.54 -7.79 -11.50
N GLN A 288 14.42 -6.78 -11.53
CA GLN A 288 15.08 -6.24 -10.34
C GLN A 288 14.05 -5.49 -9.49
N LYS A 289 14.17 -5.57 -8.15
CA LYS A 289 13.30 -4.84 -7.21
C LYS A 289 13.24 -3.35 -7.52
N ILE A 290 12.02 -2.81 -7.45
CA ILE A 290 11.73 -1.37 -7.51
C ILE A 290 12.45 -0.68 -6.38
#